data_AF-A0A951MTB6-F1
#
_entry.id   AF-A0A951MTB6-F1
#
_cell.length_a   1.000
_cell.length_b   1.000
_cell.length_c   1.000
_cell.angle_alpha   90.00
_cell.angle_beta   90.00
_cell.angle_gamma   90.00
#
_symmetry.space_group_name_H-M   'P 1'
#
loop_
_entity.id
_entity.type
_entity.pdbx_description
1 polymer ?
#
loop_
_entity_poly.entity_id
_entity_poly.type
_entity_poly.pdbx_seq_one_letter_code
_entity_poly.pdbx_strand_id
1 'polypeptide(L)'
;MDELLRPFDFEFFRNGLIVATLAGALCGMVGVYVVLKGMSYIGHGLSHAIFGGFAASALLGVNFALGAGVWGVASALMING
;
A
#
# COMPACT_ATOMS: atom_id res chain seq x y z
N MET A 1 24.06 23.73 -13.12
CA MET A 1 24.02 22.33 -12.61
C MET A 1 23.36 22.28 -11.24
N ASP A 2 23.60 23.28 -10.38
CA ASP A 2 23.02 23.38 -9.03
C ASP A 2 21.50 23.63 -9.00
N GLU A 3 20.92 24.28 -10.02
CA GLU A 3 19.46 24.46 -10.11
C GLU A 3 18.67 23.16 -10.26
N LEU A 4 19.25 22.12 -10.89
CA LEU A 4 18.58 20.82 -11.06
C LEU A 4 18.58 19.98 -9.78
N LEU A 5 19.50 20.24 -8.85
CA LEU A 5 19.65 19.50 -7.60
C LEU A 5 18.94 20.17 -6.40
N ARG A 6 18.49 21.43 -6.56
CA ARG A 6 17.65 22.13 -5.55
C ARG A 6 16.45 21.33 -5.02
N PRO A 7 15.71 20.53 -5.84
CA PRO A 7 14.58 19.77 -5.33
C PRO A 7 14.99 18.70 -4.30
N PHE A 8 16.20 18.14 -4.41
CA PHE A 8 16.70 17.09 -3.52
C PHE A 8 17.12 17.60 -2.13
N ASP A 9 17.30 18.91 -1.99
CA ASP A 9 17.61 19.56 -0.72
C ASP A 9 16.38 19.62 0.21
N PHE A 10 15.18 19.55 -0.37
CA PHE A 10 13.94 19.44 0.40
C PHE A 10 13.77 18.03 0.95
N GLU A 11 13.68 17.93 2.28
CA GLU A 11 13.48 16.66 2.99
C GLU A 11 12.21 15.93 2.52
N PHE A 12 11.15 16.68 2.17
CA PHE A 12 9.94 16.12 1.58
C PHE A 12 10.21 15.38 0.27
N PHE A 13 11.02 15.95 -0.62
CA PHE A 13 11.31 15.35 -1.92
C PHE A 13 12.15 14.08 -1.76
N ARG A 14 13.14 14.11 -0.86
CA ARG A 14 13.97 12.94 -0.54
C ARG A 14 13.15 11.82 0.09
N ASN A 15 12.31 12.12 1.07
CA ASN A 15 11.43 11.14 1.70
C ASN A 15 10.38 10.62 0.71
N GLY A 16 9.78 11.51 -0.09
CA GLY A 16 8.81 11.16 -1.12
C GLY A 16 9.40 10.21 -2.17
N LEU A 17 10.64 10.46 -2.62
CA LEU A 17 11.32 9.59 -3.57
C LEU A 17 11.60 8.20 -2.99
N ILE A 18 12.05 8.13 -1.73
CA ILE A 18 12.29 6.85 -1.04
C ILE A 18 10.98 6.06 -0.93
N VAL A 19 9.91 6.70 -0.44
CA VAL A 19 8.60 6.06 -0.28
C VAL A 19 8.02 5.63 -1.63
N ALA A 20 8.07 6.49 -2.66
CA ALA A 20 7.56 6.17 -3.99
C ALA A 20 8.32 5.01 -4.64
N THR A 21 9.65 4.96 -4.47
CA THR A 21 10.49 3.87 -5.00
C THR A 21 10.16 2.55 -4.32
N LEU A 22 10.08 2.55 -2.98
CA LEU A 22 9.72 1.36 -2.21
C LEU A 22 8.29 0.89 -2.53
N ALA A 23 7.33 1.81 -2.58
CA ALA A 23 5.94 1.51 -2.91
C ALA A 23 5.80 0.98 -4.35
N GLY A 24 6.52 1.57 -5.30
CA GLY A 24 6.53 1.13 -6.70
C GLY A 24 7.12 -0.26 -6.87
N ALA A 25 8.24 -0.56 -6.21
CA ALA A 25 8.86 -1.89 -6.23
C ALA A 25 7.93 -2.96 -5.66
N LEU A 26 7.30 -2.69 -4.50
CA LEU A 26 6.33 -3.59 -3.89
C LEU A 26 5.10 -3.80 -4.77
N CYS A 27 4.52 -2.72 -5.30
CA CYS A 27 3.35 -2.77 -6.17
C CYS A 27 3.63 -3.56 -7.45
N GLY A 28 4.81 -3.36 -8.06
CA GLY A 28 5.25 -4.12 -9.24
C GLY A 28 5.38 -5.61 -8.98
N MET A 29 6.04 -6.00 -7.88
CA MET A 29 6.20 -7.41 -7.51
C MET A 29 4.86 -8.09 -7.25
N VAL A 30 3.99 -7.47 -6.44
CA VAL A 30 2.66 -8.02 -6.10
C VAL A 30 1.77 -8.06 -7.34
N GLY A 31 1.79 -7.02 -8.19
CA GLY A 31 1.02 -6.97 -9.42
C GLY A 31 1.35 -8.12 -10.37
N VAL A 32 2.64 -8.38 -10.61
CA VAL A 32 3.08 -9.52 -11.45
C VAL A 32 2.61 -10.85 -10.85
N TYR A 33 2.75 -11.04 -9.54
CA TYR A 33 2.27 -12.24 -8.86
C TYR A 33 0.76 -12.46 -9.03
N VAL A 34 -0.04 -11.41 -8.84
CA VAL A 34 -1.51 -11.45 -8.97
C VAL A 34 -1.95 -11.76 -10.39
N VAL A 35 -1.28 -11.17 -11.40
CA VAL A 35 -1.57 -11.43 -12.82
C VAL A 35 -1.24 -12.87 -13.19
N LEU A 36 -0.09 -13.39 -12.78
CA LEU A 36 0.32 -14.78 -13.07
C LEU A 36 -0.63 -15.82 -12.44
N LYS A 37 -1.23 -15.51 -11.29
CA LYS A 37 -2.22 -16.38 -10.64
C LYS A 37 -3.64 -16.22 -11.20
N GLY A 38 -3.86 -15.35 -12.18
CA GLY A 38 -5.19 -15.07 -12.74
C GLY A 38 -6.15 -14.40 -11.75
N MET A 39 -5.62 -13.84 -10.66
CA MET A 39 -6.40 -13.29 -9.54
C MET A 39 -6.57 -11.76 -9.64
N SER A 40 -6.62 -11.20 -10.85
CA SER A 40 -6.66 -9.74 -11.09
C SER A 40 -7.77 -9.02 -10.31
N TYR A 41 -8.91 -9.68 -10.10
CA TYR A 41 -10.06 -9.14 -9.36
C TYR A 41 -9.82 -8.94 -7.85
N ILE A 42 -8.81 -9.60 -7.27
CA ILE A 42 -8.50 -9.48 -5.84
C ILE A 42 -8.10 -8.04 -5.49
N GLY A 43 -7.38 -7.33 -6.37
CA GLY A 43 -6.97 -5.95 -6.11
C GLY A 43 -8.15 -4.98 -5.88
N HIS A 44 -9.23 -5.15 -6.65
CA HIS A 44 -10.44 -4.34 -6.50
C HIS A 44 -11.16 -4.64 -5.18
N GLY A 45 -11.37 -5.92 -4.86
CA GLY A 45 -12.01 -6.33 -3.61
C GLY A 45 -11.20 -5.95 -2.36
N LEU A 46 -9.88 -6.14 -2.41
CA LEU A 46 -8.96 -5.82 -1.33
C LEU A 46 -8.98 -4.33 -0.98
N SER A 47 -9.07 -3.45 -1.99
CA SER A 47 -9.13 -1.99 -1.78
C SER A 47 -10.37 -1.57 -0.99
N HIS A 48 -11.53 -2.17 -1.26
CA HIS A 48 -12.76 -1.93 -0.50
C HIS A 48 -12.69 -2.50 0.92
N ALA A 49 -12.09 -3.69 1.09
CA ALA A 49 -11.98 -4.33 2.39
C ALA A 49 -11.01 -3.58 3.33
N ILE A 50 -9.84 -3.15 2.82
CA ILE A 50 -8.85 -2.40 3.60
C ILE A 50 -9.44 -1.07 4.11
N PHE A 51 -10.28 -0.40 3.32
CA PHE A 51 -10.93 0.84 3.74
C PHE A 51 -11.81 0.65 4.98
N GLY A 52 -12.53 -0.49 5.06
CA GLY A 52 -13.31 -0.86 6.25
C GLY A 52 -12.43 -1.04 7.49
N GLY A 53 -11.29 -1.72 7.35
CA GLY A 53 -10.31 -1.89 8.43
C GLY A 53 -9.67 -0.59 8.89
N PHE A 54 -9.35 0.30 7.96
CA PHE A 54 -8.88 1.65 8.25
C PHE A 54 -9.92 2.44 9.06
N ALA A 55 -11.19 2.46 8.62
CA ALA A 55 -12.27 3.13 9.33
C ALA A 55 -12.52 2.53 10.73
N ALA A 56 -12.47 1.21 10.86
CA ALA A 56 -12.61 0.52 12.15
C ALA A 56 -11.47 0.89 13.12
N SER A 57 -10.23 0.98 12.64
CA SER A 57 -9.10 1.41 13.48
C SER A 57 -9.18 2.87 13.91
N ALA A 58 -9.75 3.73 13.05
CA ALA A 58 -10.01 5.13 13.39
C ALA A 58 -11.00 5.28 14.55
N LEU A 59 -12.04 4.43 14.59
CA LEU A 59 -13.04 4.39 15.67
C LEU A 59 -12.46 3.85 16.99
N LEU A 60 -11.57 2.85 16.91
CA LEU A 60 -10.96 2.21 18.08
C LEU A 60 -9.76 2.99 18.66
N GLY A 61 -9.31 4.06 18.00
CA GLY A 61 -8.13 4.83 18.43
C GLY A 61 -6.80 4.05 18.31
N VAL A 62 -6.77 3.00 17.49
CA VAL A 62 -5.59 2.15 17.25
C VAL A 62 -4.86 2.64 16.00
N ASN A 63 -3.56 2.34 15.91
CA ASN A 63 -2.73 2.66 14.73
C ASN A 63 -3.40 2.23 13.41
N PHE A 64 -3.61 3.20 12.51
CA PHE A 64 -4.26 3.00 11.22
C PHE A 64 -3.58 1.92 10.37
N ALA A 65 -2.24 1.89 10.39
CA ALA A 65 -1.45 0.91 9.64
C ALA A 65 -1.72 -0.53 10.11
N LEU A 66 -1.92 -0.72 11.42
CA LEU A 66 -2.26 -2.03 11.99
C LEU A 66 -3.68 -2.45 11.60
N GLY A 67 -4.64 -1.54 11.69
CA GLY A 67 -6.03 -1.81 11.29
C GLY A 67 -6.18 -2.17 9.81
N ALA A 68 -5.61 -1.33 8.94
CA ALA A 68 -5.60 -1.56 7.49
C ALA A 68 -4.87 -2.85 7.12
N GLY A 69 -3.73 -3.12 7.75
CA GLY A 69 -2.93 -4.33 7.52
C GLY A 69 -3.66 -5.61 7.93
N VAL A 70 -4.22 -5.65 9.14
CA VAL A 70 -4.94 -6.83 9.65
C VAL A 70 -6.16 -7.15 8.77
N TRP A 71 -6.92 -6.12 8.37
CA TRP A 71 -8.09 -6.33 7.50
C TRP A 71 -7.71 -6.78 6.09
N GLY A 72 -6.60 -6.26 5.54
CA GLY A 72 -6.06 -6.69 4.27
C GLY A 72 -5.63 -8.17 4.29
N VAL A 73 -4.90 -8.58 5.32
CA VAL A 73 -4.47 -9.98 5.50
C VAL A 73 -5.66 -10.90 5.72
N ALA A 74 -6.62 -10.51 6.57
CA ALA A 74 -7.83 -11.28 6.83
C ALA A 74 -8.64 -11.50 5.55
N SER A 75 -8.80 -10.45 4.73
CA SER A 75 -9.51 -10.55 3.44
C SER A 75 -8.78 -11.44 2.45
N ALA A 76 -7.45 -11.32 2.36
CA ALA A 76 -6.64 -12.18 1.49
C ALA A 76 -6.72 -13.66 1.89
N LEU A 77 -6.68 -13.96 3.19
CA LEU A 77 -6.87 -15.32 3.72
C LEU A 77 -8.28 -15.86 3.43
N MET A 78 -9.30 -15.02 3.57
CA MET A 78 -10.69 -15.41 3.31
C MET A 78 -10.96 -15.72 1.83
N ILE A 79 -10.22 -15.08 0.91
CA ILE A 79 -10.32 -15.33 -0.53
C ILE A 79 -9.52 -16.58 -0.95
N ASN A 80 -8.44 -16.90 -0.22
CA ASN A 80 -7.56 -18.04 -0.53
C ASN A 80 -7.94 -19.34 0.19
N GLY A 81 -8.82 -19.27 1.20
CA GLY A 81 -9.36 -20.40 1.95
C GLY A 81 -10.64 -21.00 1.36
#